data_AF-A0A0D0D1H8-F1
#
_entry.id   AF-A0A0D0D1H8-F1
#
_cell.length_a   1.000
_cell.length_b   1.000
_cell.length_c   1.000
_cell.angle_alpha   90.00
_cell.angle_beta   90.00
_cell.angle_gamma   90.00
#
_symmetry.space_group_name_H-M   'P 1'
#
loop_
_entity.id
_entity.type
_entity.pdbx_description
1 polymer ?
#
loop_
_entity_poly.entity_id
_entity_poly.type
_entity_poly.pdbx_seq_one_letter_code
_entity_poly.pdbx_strand_id
1 'polypeptide(L)'
;MAEALGLNKSGTNEAREQALKERFPIKKDEELVCKLTLLLDWAGVIMTWHLSGVLSEEFQRDCARNLEFLFPDISRSITGLRSWRAQEDLFTEGCIRGAIELSPPFRHQPKVSAILKYSHANPGPQQWLQAGALQTAILSAILLVIHPNLYASGRETLLKLAGSTLDKEMKQIIPEWSTVYSVVSIIVNQATPFHRDLSCQVQWLDMLATIG
;
A
#
# COMPACT_ATOMS: atom_id res chain seq x y z
N MET A 1 11.15 10.08 17.43
CA MET A 1 10.73 8.67 17.28
C MET A 1 11.69 7.88 16.41
N ALA A 2 12.03 8.33 15.20
CA ALA A 2 12.93 7.63 14.27
C ALA A 2 14.28 7.16 14.90
N GLU A 3 14.96 8.03 15.65
CA GLU A 3 16.24 7.69 16.31
C GLU A 3 16.10 6.61 17.39
N ALA A 4 14.93 6.51 18.03
CA ALA A 4 14.68 5.53 19.09
C ALA A 4 14.37 4.12 18.53
N LEU A 5 13.88 4.04 17.29
CA LEU A 5 13.46 2.79 16.66
C LEU A 5 14.63 1.89 16.27
N GLY A 6 15.83 2.43 16.08
CA GLY A 6 17.03 1.68 15.65
C GLY A 6 16.90 1.11 14.24
N LEU A 7 18.02 0.70 13.64
CA LEU A 7 18.01 0.18 12.26
C LEU A 7 17.32 -1.19 12.18
N ASN A 8 16.49 -1.37 11.15
CA ASN A 8 15.88 -2.65 10.72
C ASN A 8 15.10 -3.42 11.80
N LYS A 9 14.36 -2.72 12.66
CA LYS A 9 13.55 -3.36 13.72
C LYS A 9 12.13 -3.66 13.25
N SER A 10 11.86 -4.93 12.93
CA SER A 10 10.59 -5.45 12.39
C SER A 10 9.35 -5.25 13.27
N GLY A 11 9.50 -4.85 14.54
CA GLY A 11 8.37 -4.72 15.48
C GLY A 11 8.08 -5.97 16.31
N THR A 12 8.77 -7.08 16.08
CA THR A 12 8.43 -8.37 16.73
C THR A 12 9.13 -8.60 18.08
N ASN A 13 9.90 -7.64 18.60
CA ASN A 13 10.61 -7.79 19.87
C ASN A 13 9.83 -7.12 21.00
N GLU A 14 9.05 -7.90 21.74
CA GLU A 14 8.14 -7.43 22.79
C GLU A 14 8.80 -6.51 23.82
N ALA A 15 9.98 -6.88 24.34
CA ALA A 15 10.70 -6.07 25.32
C ALA A 15 11.05 -4.67 24.78
N ARG A 16 11.44 -4.59 23.50
CA ARG A 16 11.70 -3.31 22.83
C ARG A 16 10.43 -2.53 22.56
N GLU A 17 9.36 -3.20 22.14
CA GLU A 17 8.05 -2.56 21.96
C GLU A 17 7.54 -1.95 23.26
N GLN A 18 7.67 -2.68 24.36
CA GLN A 18 7.31 -2.22 25.69
C GLN A 18 8.14 -1.00 26.11
N ALA A 19 9.46 -1.04 25.93
CA ALA A 19 10.32 0.10 26.22
C ALA A 19 9.99 1.34 25.37
N LEU A 20 9.54 1.15 24.12
CA LEU A 20 9.10 2.25 23.26
C LEU A 20 7.77 2.83 23.73
N LYS A 21 6.80 2.00 24.15
CA LYS A 21 5.53 2.44 24.72
C LYS A 21 5.74 3.27 25.98
N GLU A 22 6.65 2.86 26.87
CA GLU A 22 7.00 3.60 28.08
C GLU A 22 7.67 4.94 27.77
N ARG A 23 8.53 4.98 26.74
CA ARG A 23 9.23 6.19 26.32
C ARG A 23 8.31 7.18 25.58
N PHE A 24 7.32 6.68 24.85
CA PHE A 24 6.39 7.47 24.05
C PHE A 24 4.95 7.14 24.44
N PRO A 25 4.49 7.58 25.63
CA PRO A 25 3.17 7.21 26.13
C PRO A 25 2.07 7.79 25.24
N ILE A 26 1.17 6.91 24.78
CA ILE A 26 -0.03 7.28 24.03
C ILE A 26 -1.17 7.44 25.03
N LYS A 27 -1.83 8.60 25.04
CA LYS A 27 -2.90 8.89 26.02
C LYS A 27 -4.12 7.95 25.92
N LYS A 28 -4.30 7.30 24.77
CA LYS A 28 -5.47 6.50 24.39
C LYS A 28 -5.02 5.28 23.55
N ASP A 29 -4.21 4.40 24.13
CA ASP A 29 -3.58 3.25 23.42
C ASP A 29 -4.58 2.18 22.95
N GLU A 30 -5.82 2.19 23.45
CA GLU A 30 -6.82 1.12 23.20
C GLU A 30 -8.21 1.64 22.79
N GLU A 31 -8.35 2.93 22.48
CA GLU A 31 -9.65 3.47 22.09
C GLU A 31 -9.98 3.09 20.64
N LEU A 32 -11.11 2.41 20.45
CA LEU A 32 -11.66 2.14 19.13
C LEU A 32 -11.97 3.47 18.43
N VAL A 33 -11.28 3.75 17.33
CA VAL A 33 -11.47 4.96 16.54
C VAL A 33 -12.47 4.66 15.42
N CYS A 34 -13.71 5.17 15.55
CA CYS A 34 -14.76 4.99 14.52
C CYS A 34 -15.10 6.27 13.74
N LYS A 35 -14.55 7.41 14.16
CA LYS A 35 -14.82 8.73 13.57
C LYS A 35 -13.56 9.29 12.94
N LEU A 36 -13.74 10.28 12.05
CA LEU A 36 -12.64 11.07 11.51
C LEU A 36 -11.67 11.48 12.63
N THR A 37 -10.42 11.04 12.53
CA THR A 37 -9.42 11.26 13.59
C THR A 37 -8.07 11.57 12.98
N LEU A 38 -7.40 12.56 13.57
CA LEU A 38 -6.02 12.94 13.24
C LEU A 38 -5.11 12.53 14.38
N LEU A 39 -4.04 11.82 14.06
CA LEU A 39 -2.94 11.60 14.98
C LEU A 39 -1.89 12.68 14.75
N LEU A 40 -1.58 13.45 15.80
CA LEU A 40 -0.59 14.52 15.77
C LEU A 40 0.62 14.12 16.61
N ASP A 41 1.80 14.56 16.21
CA ASP A 41 2.96 14.55 17.09
C ASP A 41 2.93 15.73 18.09
N TRP A 42 3.96 15.82 18.94
CA TRP A 42 4.07 16.87 19.95
C TRP A 42 4.25 18.28 19.37
N ALA A 43 4.68 18.39 18.12
CA ALA A 43 4.85 19.65 17.40
C ALA A 43 3.59 20.04 16.59
N GLY A 44 2.54 19.21 16.62
CA GLY A 44 1.30 19.44 15.87
C GLY A 44 1.38 18.99 14.41
N VAL A 45 2.40 18.21 14.03
CA VAL A 45 2.50 17.61 12.68
C VAL A 45 1.55 16.43 12.60
N ILE A 46 0.76 16.37 11.52
CA ILE A 46 -0.13 15.24 11.28
C ILE A 46 0.69 14.02 10.86
N MET A 47 0.59 12.96 11.66
CA MET A 47 1.25 11.67 11.46
C MET A 47 0.33 10.68 10.74
N THR A 48 -0.98 10.75 10.96
CA THR A 48 -1.95 9.81 10.38
C THR A 48 -3.33 10.46 10.28
N TRP A 49 -4.02 10.17 9.16
CA TRP A 49 -5.43 10.47 8.96
C TRP A 49 -6.21 9.16 9.03
N HIS A 50 -7.20 9.07 9.92
CA HIS A 50 -8.17 8.00 9.94
C HIS A 50 -9.50 8.53 9.39
N LEU A 51 -9.87 8.10 8.19
CA LEU A 51 -11.04 8.56 7.43
C LEU A 51 -12.12 7.46 7.39
N SER A 52 -12.82 7.25 8.51
CA SER A 52 -13.88 6.24 8.59
C SER A 52 -15.05 6.54 7.64
N GLY A 53 -15.52 5.53 6.90
CA GLY A 53 -16.68 5.63 6.01
C GLY A 53 -16.52 6.56 4.81
N VAL A 54 -15.29 6.96 4.45
CA VAL A 54 -15.05 7.88 3.32
C VAL A 54 -15.28 7.22 1.95
N LEU A 55 -15.14 5.90 1.87
CA LEU A 55 -15.36 5.13 0.64
C LEU A 55 -16.79 4.61 0.61
N SER A 56 -17.58 5.05 -0.39
CA SER A 56 -18.96 4.60 -0.54
C SER A 56 -19.04 3.09 -0.83
N GLU A 57 -20.16 2.47 -0.48
CA GLU A 57 -20.37 1.04 -0.78
C GLU A 57 -20.29 0.74 -2.28
N GLU A 58 -20.74 1.67 -3.12
CA GLU A 58 -20.64 1.55 -4.57
C GLU A 58 -19.18 1.52 -5.04
N PHE A 59 -18.36 2.46 -4.54
CA PHE A 59 -16.93 2.49 -4.81
C PHE A 59 -16.25 1.19 -4.37
N GLN A 60 -16.59 0.70 -3.17
CA GLN A 60 -16.02 -0.54 -2.64
C GLN A 60 -16.42 -1.76 -3.49
N ARG A 61 -17.67 -1.85 -3.93
CA ARG A 61 -18.12 -2.92 -4.84
C ARG A 61 -17.39 -2.89 -6.17
N ASP A 62 -17.19 -1.72 -6.75
CA ASP A 62 -16.49 -1.59 -8.03
C ASP A 62 -15.00 -1.91 -7.90
N CYS A 63 -14.35 -1.49 -6.80
CA CYS A 63 -13.02 -1.96 -6.46
C CYS A 63 -12.96 -3.49 -6.38
N ALA A 64 -13.88 -4.11 -5.64
CA ALA A 64 -13.92 -5.56 -5.46
C ALA A 64 -14.10 -6.30 -6.81
N ARG A 65 -14.99 -5.82 -7.69
CA ARG A 65 -15.15 -6.36 -9.05
C ARG A 65 -13.87 -6.25 -9.87
N ASN A 66 -13.19 -5.12 -9.82
CA ASN A 66 -11.93 -4.93 -10.54
C ASN A 66 -10.83 -5.86 -10.02
N LEU A 67 -10.82 -6.18 -8.72
CA LEU A 67 -9.87 -7.13 -8.14
C LEU A 67 -10.02 -8.55 -8.69
N GLU A 68 -11.18 -8.92 -9.27
CA GLU A 68 -11.41 -10.25 -9.86
C GLU A 68 -10.37 -10.61 -10.92
N PHE A 69 -9.90 -9.62 -11.69
CA PHE A 69 -8.83 -9.81 -12.67
C PHE A 69 -7.51 -10.29 -12.06
N LEU A 70 -7.28 -10.00 -10.78
CA LEU A 70 -6.05 -10.32 -10.06
C LEU A 70 -6.14 -11.62 -9.26
N PHE A 71 -7.33 -12.21 -9.10
CA PHE A 71 -7.53 -13.41 -8.27
C PHE A 71 -6.59 -14.58 -8.61
N PRO A 72 -6.32 -14.89 -9.89
CA PRO A 72 -5.38 -15.97 -10.22
C PRO A 72 -3.96 -15.70 -9.72
N ASP A 73 -3.51 -14.45 -9.72
CA ASP A 73 -2.16 -14.08 -9.27
C ASP A 73 -2.08 -13.94 -7.75
N ILE A 74 -3.13 -13.40 -7.11
CA ILE A 74 -3.26 -13.34 -5.65
C ILE A 74 -3.18 -14.74 -5.05
N SER A 75 -3.95 -15.69 -5.60
CA SER A 75 -3.99 -17.06 -5.07
C SER A 75 -2.66 -17.80 -5.20
N ARG A 76 -1.82 -17.46 -6.20
CA ARG A 76 -0.49 -18.05 -6.39
C ARG A 76 0.56 -17.52 -5.43
N SER A 77 0.31 -16.42 -4.73
CA SER A 77 1.31 -15.81 -3.83
C SER A 77 1.55 -16.64 -2.58
N ILE A 78 0.62 -17.52 -2.22
CA ILE A 78 0.71 -18.39 -1.06
C ILE A 78 1.68 -19.53 -1.37
N THR A 79 2.87 -19.40 -0.81
CA THR A 79 4.01 -20.29 -1.13
C THR A 79 4.60 -20.94 0.12
N GLY A 80 4.01 -20.72 1.30
CA GLY A 80 4.50 -21.25 2.58
C GLY A 80 5.85 -20.68 3.04
N LEU A 81 6.34 -19.61 2.39
CA LEU A 81 7.61 -18.96 2.69
C LEU A 81 7.51 -18.04 3.92
N ARG A 82 8.67 -17.73 4.55
CA ARG A 82 8.86 -16.99 5.81
C ARG A 82 8.30 -15.55 5.88
N SER A 83 7.59 -15.07 4.87
CA SER A 83 6.94 -13.76 4.89
C SER A 83 5.50 -13.92 5.32
N TRP A 84 5.03 -13.11 6.27
CA TRP A 84 3.64 -13.11 6.70
C TRP A 84 2.65 -12.86 5.55
N ARG A 85 3.09 -12.20 4.47
CA ARG A 85 2.28 -11.99 3.25
C ARG A 85 2.08 -13.26 2.41
N ALA A 86 2.74 -14.36 2.75
CA ALA A 86 2.69 -15.64 2.05
C ALA A 86 2.39 -16.84 2.98
N GLN A 87 2.12 -16.56 4.26
CA GLN A 87 1.85 -17.55 5.30
C GLN A 87 0.38 -17.96 5.30
N GLU A 88 0.10 -19.24 5.10
CA GLU A 88 -1.25 -19.77 4.93
C GLU A 88 -2.17 -19.54 6.15
N ASP A 89 -1.61 -19.57 7.36
CA ASP A 89 -2.32 -19.43 8.64
C ASP A 89 -2.85 -18.02 8.92
N LEU A 90 -2.46 -17.02 8.13
CA LEU A 90 -2.92 -15.63 8.25
C LEU A 90 -4.09 -15.29 7.32
N PHE A 91 -4.56 -16.27 6.54
CA PHE A 91 -5.61 -16.12 5.55
C PHE A 91 -6.90 -16.83 5.98
N THR A 92 -8.06 -16.23 5.72
CA THR A 92 -9.37 -16.87 5.97
C THR A 92 -9.60 -18.04 5.02
N GLU A 93 -10.53 -18.94 5.39
CA GLU A 93 -11.18 -19.89 4.46
C GLU A 93 -12.15 -19.16 3.48
N GLY A 94 -11.66 -18.10 2.83
CA GLY A 94 -12.37 -17.34 1.81
C GLY A 94 -12.07 -17.86 0.41
N CYS A 95 -12.86 -17.41 -0.57
CA CYS A 95 -12.66 -17.78 -1.98
C CYS A 95 -11.35 -17.20 -2.57
N ILE A 96 -10.79 -16.13 -1.98
CA ILE A 96 -9.51 -15.53 -2.39
C ILE A 96 -8.65 -15.30 -1.15
N ARG A 97 -7.36 -15.58 -1.28
CA ARG A 97 -6.35 -15.35 -0.25
C ARG A 97 -5.00 -15.12 -0.90
N GLY A 98 -4.19 -14.26 -0.28
CA GLY A 98 -2.84 -13.96 -0.75
C GLY A 98 -2.52 -12.47 -0.74
N ALA A 99 -1.38 -12.14 -1.34
CA ALA A 99 -0.88 -10.79 -1.45
C ALA A 99 -0.07 -10.60 -2.73
N ILE A 100 -0.25 -9.46 -3.39
CA ILE A 100 0.52 -9.08 -4.57
C ILE A 100 0.95 -7.62 -4.48
N GLU A 101 2.07 -7.31 -5.11
CA GLU A 101 2.61 -5.96 -5.22
C GLU A 101 2.73 -5.61 -6.70
N LEU A 102 2.06 -4.54 -7.11
CA LEU A 102 2.01 -4.01 -8.47
C LEU A 102 2.79 -2.70 -8.47
N SER A 103 3.76 -2.55 -9.36
CA SER A 103 4.60 -1.35 -9.41
C SER A 103 5.25 -1.14 -10.77
N PRO A 104 5.14 0.07 -11.37
CA PRO A 104 5.89 0.41 -12.57
C PRO A 104 7.41 0.57 -12.29
N PRO A 105 7.87 1.27 -11.23
CA PRO A 105 9.23 1.14 -10.72
C PRO A 105 9.28 0.23 -9.48
N PHE A 106 9.60 -1.05 -9.65
CA PHE A 106 9.67 -2.00 -8.56
C PHE A 106 10.83 -1.68 -7.60
N ARG A 107 10.48 -1.22 -6.40
CA ARG A 107 11.42 -0.87 -5.33
C ARG A 107 12.41 0.22 -5.78
N HIS A 108 13.65 0.16 -5.30
CA HIS A 108 14.73 1.05 -5.71
C HIS A 108 15.31 0.72 -7.10
N GLN A 109 14.64 -0.12 -7.91
CA GLN A 109 15.08 -0.44 -9.28
C GLN A 109 14.11 0.14 -10.32
N PRO A 110 14.62 0.72 -11.41
CA PRO A 110 13.79 1.17 -12.52
C PRO A 110 13.38 -0.02 -13.38
N LYS A 111 12.67 -1.00 -12.80
CA LYS A 111 12.15 -2.18 -13.49
C LYS A 111 10.71 -2.41 -13.11
N VAL A 112 9.87 -2.71 -14.09
CA VAL A 112 8.47 -3.08 -13.85
C VAL A 112 8.39 -4.37 -13.02
N SER A 113 7.49 -4.39 -12.04
CA SER A 113 7.13 -5.61 -11.31
C SER A 113 6.76 -6.73 -12.29
N ALA A 114 7.21 -7.97 -12.03
CA ALA A 114 7.05 -9.08 -12.99
C ALA A 114 5.60 -9.33 -13.40
N ILE A 115 4.66 -9.11 -12.48
CA ILE A 115 3.22 -9.26 -12.67
C ILE A 115 2.61 -8.23 -13.64
N LEU A 116 3.20 -7.03 -13.75
CA LEU A 116 2.76 -5.98 -14.67
C LEU A 116 3.45 -6.05 -16.03
N LYS A 117 4.26 -7.08 -16.31
CA LYS A 117 4.88 -7.22 -17.63
C LYS A 117 3.87 -7.71 -18.66
N TYR A 118 4.00 -7.27 -19.91
CA TYR A 118 3.15 -7.78 -21.00
C TYR A 118 3.43 -9.25 -21.32
N SER A 119 4.61 -9.75 -20.93
CA SER A 119 4.97 -11.17 -21.02
C SER A 119 4.38 -12.03 -19.88
N HIS A 120 3.68 -11.43 -18.92
CA HIS A 120 3.04 -12.18 -17.84
C HIS A 120 1.93 -13.07 -18.40
N ALA A 121 1.88 -14.32 -17.93
CA ALA A 121 0.99 -15.33 -18.49
C ALA A 121 -0.51 -15.02 -18.27
N ASN A 122 -0.83 -14.29 -17.20
CA ASN A 122 -2.20 -13.82 -16.95
C ASN A 122 -2.35 -12.40 -17.51
N PRO A 123 -3.33 -12.12 -18.40
CA PRO A 123 -3.62 -10.75 -18.83
C PRO A 123 -4.30 -9.91 -17.73
N GLY A 124 -4.79 -10.56 -16.66
CA GLY A 124 -5.53 -9.94 -15.56
C GLY A 124 -4.92 -8.65 -14.99
N PRO A 125 -3.61 -8.60 -14.66
CA PRO A 125 -2.99 -7.37 -14.15
C PRO A 125 -3.08 -6.16 -15.09
N GLN A 126 -3.02 -6.37 -16.42
CA GLN A 126 -3.22 -5.29 -17.39
C GLN A 126 -4.69 -4.87 -17.45
N GLN A 127 -5.62 -5.83 -17.38
CA GLN A 127 -7.04 -5.55 -17.33
C GLN A 127 -7.42 -4.76 -16.07
N TRP A 128 -6.84 -5.11 -14.93
CA TRP A 128 -7.01 -4.38 -13.68
C TRP A 128 -6.47 -2.95 -13.78
N LEU A 129 -5.31 -2.75 -14.41
CA LEU A 129 -4.72 -1.41 -14.58
C LEU A 129 -5.67 -0.45 -15.30
N GLN A 130 -6.38 -0.96 -16.32
CA GLN A 130 -7.37 -0.22 -17.08
C GLN A 130 -8.70 -0.07 -16.35
N ALA A 131 -9.26 -1.17 -15.85
CA ALA A 131 -10.59 -1.19 -15.22
C ALA A 131 -10.60 -0.48 -13.85
N GLY A 132 -9.50 -0.58 -13.11
CA GLY A 132 -9.30 0.02 -11.79
C GLY A 132 -8.84 1.48 -11.82
N ALA A 133 -8.63 2.07 -13.00
CA ALA A 133 -7.97 3.35 -13.14
C ALA A 133 -8.68 4.50 -12.40
N LEU A 134 -10.01 4.51 -12.42
CA LEU A 134 -10.79 5.52 -11.71
C LEU A 134 -10.63 5.39 -10.19
N GLN A 135 -10.66 4.16 -9.67
CA GLN A 135 -10.60 3.88 -8.24
C GLN A 135 -9.23 4.25 -7.67
N THR A 136 -8.14 3.85 -8.34
CA THR A 136 -6.77 4.24 -7.96
C THR A 136 -6.53 5.74 -8.11
N ALA A 137 -7.14 6.40 -9.11
CA ALA A 137 -7.09 7.85 -9.24
C ALA A 137 -7.83 8.57 -8.10
N ILE A 138 -8.98 8.07 -7.65
CA ILE A 138 -9.72 8.64 -6.51
C ILE A 138 -8.90 8.50 -5.21
N LEU A 139 -8.30 7.34 -4.96
CA LEU A 139 -7.40 7.15 -3.82
C LEU A 139 -6.19 8.10 -3.90
N SER A 140 -5.60 8.26 -5.08
CA SER A 140 -4.54 9.24 -5.35
C SER A 140 -4.99 10.69 -5.08
N ALA A 141 -6.23 11.03 -5.40
CA ALA A 141 -6.79 12.36 -5.17
C ALA A 141 -7.00 12.68 -3.68
N ILE A 142 -7.18 11.67 -2.82
CA ILE A 142 -7.16 11.89 -1.37
C ILE A 142 -5.80 12.47 -0.96
N LEU A 143 -4.70 11.94 -1.49
CA LEU A 143 -3.35 12.49 -1.22
C LEU A 143 -3.20 13.93 -1.73
N LEU A 144 -3.78 14.24 -2.90
CA LEU A 144 -3.79 15.61 -3.43
C LEU A 144 -4.44 16.60 -2.43
N VAL A 145 -5.53 16.18 -1.77
CA VAL A 145 -6.24 17.04 -0.81
C VAL A 145 -5.48 17.16 0.52
N ILE A 146 -5.00 16.03 1.07
CA ILE A 146 -4.38 16.04 2.42
C ILE A 146 -2.91 16.47 2.40
N HIS A 147 -2.20 16.28 1.29
CA HIS A 147 -0.78 16.60 1.16
C HIS A 147 -0.38 16.98 -0.29
N PRO A 148 -0.84 18.13 -0.82
CA PRO A 148 -0.70 18.51 -2.23
C PRO A 148 0.76 18.55 -2.72
N ASN A 149 1.70 18.97 -1.88
CA ASN A 149 3.13 19.00 -2.25
C ASN A 149 3.69 17.60 -2.51
N LEU A 150 3.30 16.60 -1.72
CA LEU A 150 3.77 15.22 -1.87
C LEU A 150 3.13 14.58 -3.09
N TYR A 151 1.84 14.86 -3.33
CA TYR A 151 1.18 14.48 -4.57
C TYR A 151 1.91 15.07 -5.80
N ALA A 152 2.24 16.36 -5.77
CA ALA A 152 2.95 17.03 -6.86
C ALA A 152 4.33 16.40 -7.11
N SER A 153 5.10 16.14 -6.05
CA SER A 153 6.40 15.47 -6.15
C SER A 153 6.29 14.03 -6.68
N GLY A 154 5.29 13.26 -6.23
CA GLY A 154 5.03 11.91 -6.73
C GLY A 154 4.68 11.91 -8.22
N ARG A 155 3.78 12.80 -8.64
CA ARG A 155 3.41 12.98 -10.05
C ARG A 155 4.61 13.39 -10.91
N GLU A 156 5.39 14.37 -10.47
CA GLU A 156 6.61 14.80 -11.17
C GLU A 156 7.61 13.65 -11.32
N THR A 157 7.75 12.83 -10.28
CA THR A 157 8.64 11.66 -10.27
C THR A 157 8.23 10.63 -11.32
N LEU A 158 6.94 10.29 -11.40
CA LEU A 158 6.41 9.37 -12.42
C LEU A 158 6.59 9.93 -13.84
N LEU A 159 6.35 11.24 -14.04
CA LEU A 159 6.56 11.88 -15.35
C LEU A 159 8.03 11.88 -15.78
N LYS A 160 8.95 12.22 -14.87
CA LYS A 160 10.39 12.14 -15.12
C LYS A 160 10.82 10.72 -15.43
N LEU A 161 10.27 9.74 -14.70
CA LEU A 161 10.56 8.32 -14.94
C LEU A 161 10.08 7.89 -16.33
N ALA A 162 8.86 8.25 -16.74
CA ALA A 162 8.35 7.96 -18.07
C ALA A 162 9.20 8.58 -19.19
N GLY A 163 9.67 9.82 -18.98
CA GLY A 163 10.51 10.52 -19.95
C GLY A 163 11.96 10.03 -20.03
N SER A 164 12.51 9.47 -18.94
CA SER A 164 13.94 9.12 -18.84
C SER A 164 14.23 7.62 -18.93
N THR A 165 13.24 6.75 -18.73
CA THR A 165 13.46 5.30 -18.75
C THR A 165 13.83 4.79 -20.14
N LEU A 166 14.69 3.77 -20.21
CA LEU A 166 14.95 3.00 -21.44
C LEU A 166 14.09 1.73 -21.52
N ASP A 167 13.40 1.38 -20.44
CA ASP A 167 12.52 0.22 -20.35
C ASP A 167 11.23 0.48 -21.13
N LYS A 168 11.02 -0.30 -22.21
CA LYS A 168 9.85 -0.16 -23.08
C LYS A 168 8.55 -0.50 -22.37
N GLU A 169 8.55 -1.49 -21.47
CA GLU A 169 7.36 -1.88 -20.72
C GLU A 169 7.00 -0.75 -19.75
N MET A 170 8.00 -0.17 -19.08
CA MET A 170 7.77 0.98 -18.19
C MET A 170 7.17 2.19 -18.91
N LYS A 171 7.65 2.50 -20.13
CA LYS A 171 7.08 3.60 -20.94
C LYS A 171 5.60 3.40 -21.28
N GLN A 172 5.17 2.15 -21.39
CA GLN A 172 3.79 1.81 -21.72
C GLN A 172 2.90 1.78 -20.46
N ILE A 173 3.44 1.31 -19.33
CA ILE A 173 2.69 1.16 -18.08
C ILE A 173 2.50 2.48 -17.34
N ILE A 174 3.50 3.37 -17.31
CA ILE A 174 3.36 4.63 -16.56
C ILE A 174 2.17 5.49 -17.04
N PRO A 175 1.90 5.64 -18.36
CA PRO A 175 0.69 6.32 -18.84
C PRO A 175 -0.62 5.71 -18.36
N GLU A 176 -0.65 4.39 -18.12
CA GLU A 176 -1.82 3.66 -17.63
C GLU A 176 -1.90 3.65 -16.09
N TRP A 177 -0.80 4.00 -15.41
CA TRP A 177 -0.69 4.07 -13.96
C TRP A 177 -1.35 5.35 -13.41
N SER A 178 -2.58 5.18 -12.94
CA SER A 178 -3.50 6.25 -12.55
C SER A 178 -3.33 6.78 -11.12
N THR A 179 -2.26 6.38 -10.41
CA THR A 179 -1.99 6.81 -9.03
C THR A 179 -0.58 7.37 -8.88
N VAL A 180 -0.38 8.32 -7.96
CA VAL A 180 0.95 8.87 -7.66
C VAL A 180 1.80 7.98 -6.77
N TYR A 181 1.19 6.95 -6.15
CA TYR A 181 1.91 5.93 -5.40
C TYR A 181 2.72 5.06 -6.35
N SER A 182 3.99 4.81 -6.05
CA SER A 182 4.88 3.98 -6.88
C SER A 182 4.57 2.49 -6.80
N VAL A 183 3.86 2.07 -5.75
CA VAL A 183 3.50 0.68 -5.48
C VAL A 183 2.05 0.63 -5.01
N VAL A 184 1.30 -0.35 -5.51
CA VAL A 184 0.01 -0.76 -4.96
C VAL A 184 0.17 -2.19 -4.44
N SER A 185 -0.08 -2.37 -3.15
CA SER A 185 -0.09 -3.68 -2.50
C SER A 185 -1.52 -4.08 -2.21
N ILE A 186 -1.93 -5.24 -2.73
CA ILE A 186 -3.24 -5.83 -2.44
C ILE A 186 -2.98 -7.02 -1.53
N ILE A 187 -3.64 -7.01 -0.37
CA ILE A 187 -3.50 -8.05 0.65
C ILE A 187 -4.91 -8.49 1.02
N VAL A 188 -5.20 -9.77 0.85
CA VAL A 188 -6.46 -10.39 1.21
C VAL A 188 -6.17 -11.36 2.33
N ASN A 189 -6.17 -10.90 3.58
CA ASN A 189 -5.83 -11.68 4.78
C ASN A 189 -6.87 -11.55 5.91
N GLN A 190 -6.88 -12.50 6.84
CA GLN A 190 -7.72 -12.44 8.05
C GLN A 190 -7.11 -11.53 9.11
N ALA A 191 -5.81 -11.64 9.28
CA ALA A 191 -5.06 -10.93 10.30
C ALA A 191 -3.72 -10.47 9.72
N THR A 192 -3.39 -9.21 9.99
CA THR A 192 -2.06 -8.67 9.74
C THR A 192 -1.27 -8.75 11.04
N PRO A 193 -0.22 -9.56 11.14
CA PRO A 193 0.59 -9.63 12.35
C PRO A 193 1.26 -8.28 12.62
N PHE A 194 1.54 -8.01 13.89
CA PHE A 194 2.23 -6.79 14.28
C PHE A 194 3.61 -6.71 13.61
N HIS A 195 3.84 -5.65 12.85
CA HIS A 195 5.08 -5.43 12.14
C HIS A 195 5.32 -3.94 11.90
N ARG A 196 6.54 -3.59 11.47
CA ARG A 196 6.88 -2.26 10.95
C ARG A 196 7.36 -2.35 9.52
N ASP A 197 6.94 -1.41 8.69
CA ASP A 197 7.60 -1.22 7.40
C ASP A 197 8.96 -0.55 7.62
N LEU A 198 10.00 -1.21 7.11
CA LEU A 198 11.40 -0.78 7.23
C LEU A 198 11.85 0.03 6.01
N SER A 199 11.03 0.10 4.95
CA SER A 199 11.39 0.73 3.68
C SER A 199 10.87 2.17 3.55
N CYS A 200 10.12 2.66 4.56
CA CYS A 200 9.55 4.00 4.56
C CYS A 200 10.57 5.06 5.00
N GLN A 201 10.64 6.18 4.27
CA GLN A 201 11.48 7.33 4.66
C GLN A 201 10.66 8.37 5.42
N VAL A 202 11.34 9.25 6.15
CA VAL A 202 10.71 10.39 6.82
C VAL A 202 9.99 11.23 5.76
N GLN A 203 8.73 11.59 6.02
CA GLN A 203 7.80 12.31 5.12
C GLN A 203 7.15 11.47 4.01
N TRP A 204 7.49 10.19 3.88
CA TRP A 204 6.73 9.31 3.00
C TRP A 204 5.42 8.95 3.69
N LEU A 205 4.33 8.94 2.92
CA LEU A 205 3.01 8.56 3.40
C LEU A 205 2.54 7.36 2.61
N ASP A 206 2.13 6.32 3.33
CA ASP A 206 1.38 5.20 2.77
C ASP A 206 -0.12 5.46 2.93
N MET A 207 -0.91 4.89 2.02
CA MET A 207 -2.37 4.89 2.13
C MET A 207 -2.85 3.46 2.27
N LEU A 208 -3.61 3.20 3.33
CA LEU A 208 -4.32 1.95 3.53
C LEU A 208 -5.81 2.18 3.28
N ALA A 209 -6.37 1.47 2.31
CA ALA A 209 -7.80 1.42 2.05
C ALA A 209 -8.31 0.00 2.32
N THR A 210 -9.34 -0.13 3.15
CA THR A 210 -10.05 -1.38 3.40
C THR A 210 -11.28 -1.44 2.52
N ILE A 211 -11.51 -2.57 1.85
CA ILE A 211 -12.57 -2.76 0.86
C ILE A 211 -13.22 -4.11 1.18
N GLY A 212 -14.55 -4.12 1.38
CA GLY A 212 -15.29 -5.33 1.71
C GLY A 212 -16.55 -5.05 2.51
#